data_AF-A0A2Z3YQG6-F1
#
_entry.id   AF-A0A2Z3YQG6-F1
#
_cell.length_a   1.000
_cell.length_b   1.000
_cell.length_c   1.000
_cell.angle_alpha   90.00
_cell.angle_beta   90.00
_cell.angle_gamma   90.00
#
_symmetry.space_group_name_H-M   'P 1'
#
loop_
_entity.id
_entity.type
_entity.pdbx_description
1 polymer ?
#
loop_
_entity_poly.entity_id
_entity_poly.type
_entity_poly.pdbx_seq_one_letter_code
_entity_poly.pdbx_strand_id
1 'polypeptide(L)'
;MAQRDGQERHPRHDPRQDRHDGSVSSGRLSVRVSRLPEPTDPHWLVKVAFSQRPRQFLASGGMLLGFICNATTSVIVGRAIDEAVATGSVRQLLVWLGALVALFCLNGVAVWFGRRYLEMILQQLSHDLRTAVTDRIQDPRGVGVPAGGAGVERTAGGLLSVASTDANKAAEIVVMTVFPVAELGSILYVAAVVLTVDWRLGLAVLLGAPAVVLLSVRAARPLRARAGARQTALARTAAVATDAVRGLRIIKGLGVVSTMRDRYRGHSDRAYRATVAANAAEARLTASTQSIGAVYVVAVGVAAGWLALHDGLTVGQLITVVGLSQYVVHPMTMLGRNFATRVAVSAASGRRVVSVLTAPYVTVGEASESATSAVLDAVPTGLTVVRGTGRSTRLADALQHLPRNRVIVAPHTADLFDGSLRDNVHPDPEVADAALVLADCADIPGGPDRPVGEGGHGLSGGQRQRVALARALAADPELLVLTDPTTAVDSVTEQHIAERVAARYSGTGRRLLVLSDAPAWQVVATTRWDADAADRLADGLADRLTGGLTDGLSGRLTDTVEGTGTAGRRSGVQA
;
A
#
# COMPACT_ATOMS: atom_id res chain seq x y z
N MET A 1 50.48 -15.03 -55.13
CA MET A 1 51.42 -15.71 -54.22
C MET A 1 51.18 -15.14 -52.83
N ALA A 2 50.80 -16.02 -51.90
CA ALA A 2 50.68 -15.86 -50.44
C ALA A 2 49.48 -15.08 -49.82
N GLN A 3 48.60 -15.89 -49.20
CA GLN A 3 47.67 -15.61 -48.10
C GLN A 3 48.37 -15.06 -46.83
N ARG A 4 47.61 -14.35 -45.99
CA ARG A 4 47.46 -14.69 -44.55
C ARG A 4 46.34 -13.88 -43.86
N ASP A 5 45.31 -14.64 -43.49
CA ASP A 5 44.51 -14.68 -42.25
C ASP A 5 44.28 -13.45 -41.37
N GLY A 6 43.02 -13.34 -40.97
CA GLY A 6 42.48 -12.33 -40.08
C GLY A 6 42.61 -12.64 -38.59
N GLN A 7 42.49 -11.56 -37.81
CA GLN A 7 42.17 -11.59 -36.39
C GLN A 7 41.43 -10.29 -36.06
N GLU A 8 40.10 -10.34 -36.09
CA GLU A 8 39.25 -9.27 -35.56
C GLU A 8 39.39 -9.21 -34.03
N ARG A 9 39.77 -8.04 -33.52
CA ARG A 9 39.87 -7.76 -32.09
C ARG A 9 38.47 -7.46 -31.55
N HIS A 10 37.96 -8.32 -30.68
CA HIS A 10 36.81 -8.00 -29.83
C HIS A 10 37.11 -6.76 -28.96
N PRO A 11 36.20 -5.76 -28.88
CA PRO A 11 36.35 -4.68 -27.92
C PRO A 11 36.07 -5.22 -26.50
N ARG A 12 36.98 -4.91 -25.57
CA ARG A 12 36.88 -5.27 -24.15
C ARG A 12 35.66 -4.58 -23.54
N HIS A 13 34.75 -5.38 -22.98
CA HIS A 13 33.60 -4.93 -22.21
C HIS A 13 34.10 -4.30 -20.89
N ASP A 14 33.94 -2.99 -20.73
CA ASP A 14 34.20 -2.29 -19.47
C ASP A 14 32.97 -2.46 -18.54
N PRO A 15 33.10 -3.10 -17.36
CA PRO A 15 31.97 -3.35 -16.46
C PRO A 15 31.45 -2.09 -15.73
N ARG A 16 31.95 -0.89 -16.07
CA ARG A 16 31.61 0.36 -15.37
C ARG A 16 30.64 1.27 -16.11
N GLN A 17 30.17 0.89 -17.30
CA GLN A 17 29.22 1.69 -18.11
C GLN A 17 27.73 1.42 -17.87
N ASP A 18 27.34 0.40 -17.10
CA ASP A 18 25.93 0.12 -16.74
C ASP A 18 25.38 0.96 -15.58
N ARG A 19 25.90 2.18 -15.38
CA ARG A 19 25.32 3.19 -14.47
C ARG A 19 24.74 4.37 -15.24
N HIS A 20 24.08 4.09 -16.36
CA HIS A 20 23.26 5.09 -17.03
C HIS A 20 21.88 5.19 -16.38
N ASP A 21 21.54 6.42 -15.99
CA ASP A 21 20.21 6.88 -15.57
C ASP A 21 19.11 6.25 -16.43
N GLY A 22 18.34 5.34 -15.82
CA GLY A 22 17.24 4.61 -16.44
C GLY A 22 15.99 5.48 -16.64
N SER A 23 16.08 6.51 -17.49
CA SER A 23 14.90 7.21 -17.99
C SER A 23 14.33 6.46 -19.19
N VAL A 24 13.26 5.69 -18.98
CA VAL A 24 12.42 5.21 -20.09
C VAL A 24 11.54 6.38 -20.53
N SER A 25 11.87 6.99 -21.68
CA SER A 25 11.11 8.11 -22.22
C SER A 25 9.94 7.61 -23.08
N SER A 26 8.75 7.48 -22.50
CA SER A 26 7.50 7.49 -23.27
C SER A 26 6.92 8.93 -23.26
N GLY A 27 7.42 9.75 -24.17
CA GLY A 27 6.71 10.90 -24.77
C GLY A 27 6.13 12.06 -23.95
N ARG A 28 5.86 11.96 -22.63
CA ARG A 28 5.31 13.07 -21.81
C ARG A 28 5.34 12.87 -20.29
N LEU A 29 5.76 11.72 -19.76
CA LEU A 29 5.86 11.49 -18.32
C LEU A 29 7.24 10.93 -17.97
N SER A 30 8.09 11.75 -17.35
CA SER A 30 9.28 11.25 -16.66
C SER A 30 8.82 10.47 -15.43
N VAL A 31 8.55 9.17 -15.59
CA VAL A 31 8.29 8.30 -14.44
C VAL A 31 9.60 8.16 -13.69
N ARG A 32 9.74 8.92 -12.59
CA ARG A 32 10.88 8.77 -11.69
C ARG A 32 10.83 7.34 -11.16
N VAL A 33 11.82 6.52 -11.51
CA VAL A 33 11.91 5.13 -11.03
C VAL A 33 11.84 5.15 -9.52
N SER A 34 10.79 4.54 -8.99
CA SER A 34 10.55 4.43 -7.55
C SER A 34 11.76 3.77 -6.88
N ARG A 35 12.38 4.44 -5.91
CA ARG A 35 13.51 3.91 -5.13
C ARG A 35 13.07 2.94 -4.03
N LEU A 36 11.90 2.33 -4.20
CA LEU A 36 11.41 1.36 -3.23
C LEU A 36 12.31 0.12 -3.27
N PRO A 37 12.72 -0.39 -2.10
CA PRO A 37 13.46 -1.64 -2.03
C PRO A 37 12.58 -2.82 -2.45
N GLU A 38 13.22 -3.90 -2.86
CA GLU A 38 12.53 -5.13 -3.27
C GLU A 38 11.60 -5.65 -2.16
N PRO A 39 10.31 -5.91 -2.44
CA PRO A 39 9.32 -6.30 -1.43
C PRO A 39 9.63 -7.59 -0.67
N THR A 40 10.47 -8.47 -1.22
CA THR A 40 10.86 -9.76 -0.64
C THR A 40 11.89 -9.64 0.49
N ASP A 41 12.45 -8.45 0.72
CA ASP A 41 13.48 -8.25 1.72
C ASP A 41 12.92 -8.34 3.17
N PRO A 42 13.52 -9.12 4.08
CA PRO A 42 13.09 -9.20 5.48
C PRO A 42 13.13 -7.85 6.22
N HIS A 43 14.00 -6.93 5.78
CA HIS A 43 14.15 -5.59 6.32
C HIS A 43 13.52 -4.51 5.42
N TRP A 44 12.57 -4.90 4.56
CA TRP A 44 11.91 -4.00 3.60
C TRP A 44 11.47 -2.68 4.23
N LEU A 45 10.78 -2.72 5.37
CA LEU A 45 10.27 -1.52 6.04
C LEU A 45 11.40 -0.58 6.51
N VAL A 46 12.52 -1.12 6.96
CA VAL A 46 13.70 -0.34 7.37
C VAL A 46 14.35 0.29 6.14
N LYS A 47 14.51 -0.47 5.05
CA LYS A 47 15.04 0.06 3.80
C LYS A 47 14.13 1.15 3.20
N VAL A 48 12.82 0.97 3.28
CA VAL A 48 11.80 1.97 2.93
C VAL A 48 12.01 3.23 3.76
N ALA A 49 12.22 3.10 5.07
CA ALA A 49 12.49 4.22 5.96
C ALA A 49 13.74 5.02 5.55
N PHE A 50 14.75 4.38 4.92
CA PHE A 50 16.00 5.03 4.48
C PHE A 50 16.11 5.28 2.97
N SER A 51 15.02 5.13 2.21
CA SER A 51 15.03 5.19 0.74
C SER A 51 15.30 6.58 0.14
N GLN A 52 14.98 7.66 0.87
CA GLN A 52 14.98 9.04 0.34
C GLN A 52 16.24 9.85 0.71
N ARG A 53 17.42 9.21 0.68
CA ARG A 53 18.72 9.90 0.85
C ARG A 53 19.03 10.78 -0.38
N PRO A 54 19.56 12.01 -0.22
CA PRO A 54 20.08 12.64 1.01
C PRO A 54 19.08 13.51 1.80
N ARG A 55 17.86 13.73 1.30
CA ARG A 55 16.86 14.65 1.90
C ARG A 55 16.54 14.32 3.36
N GLN A 56 16.60 13.04 3.73
CA GLN A 56 16.44 12.58 5.10
C GLN A 56 17.49 13.18 6.06
N PHE A 57 18.75 13.31 5.64
CA PHE A 57 19.78 13.92 6.48
C PHE A 57 19.50 15.41 6.73
N LEU A 58 18.96 16.12 5.74
CA LEU A 58 18.53 17.51 5.91
C LEU A 58 17.35 17.61 6.88
N ALA A 59 16.39 16.68 6.79
CA ALA A 59 15.26 16.63 7.72
C ALA A 59 15.72 16.36 9.16
N SER A 60 16.51 15.30 9.37
CA SER A 60 17.03 14.93 10.69
C SER A 60 17.96 16.00 11.26
N GLY A 61 18.84 16.57 10.43
CA GLY A 61 19.75 17.64 10.84
C GLY A 61 19.01 18.92 11.24
N GLY A 62 18.04 19.36 10.45
CA GLY A 62 17.22 20.53 10.78
C GLY A 62 16.40 20.34 12.06
N MET A 63 15.81 19.16 12.26
CA MET A 63 15.08 18.84 13.48
C MET A 63 15.99 18.75 14.70
N LEU A 64 17.15 18.09 14.59
CA LEU A 64 18.14 18.01 15.67
C LEU A 64 18.63 19.41 16.07
N LEU A 65 18.97 20.25 15.09
CA LEU A 65 19.41 21.62 15.34
C LEU A 65 18.31 22.43 16.03
N GLY A 66 17.06 22.32 15.59
CA GLY A 66 15.93 22.97 16.25
C GLY A 66 15.76 22.54 17.71
N PHE A 67 15.89 21.24 18.01
CA PHE A 67 15.84 20.74 19.38
C PHE A 67 16.99 21.29 20.24
N ILE A 68 18.21 21.26 19.72
CA ILE A 68 19.38 21.83 20.39
C ILE A 68 19.18 23.33 20.64
N CYS A 69 18.70 24.09 19.67
CA CYS A 69 18.42 25.51 19.84
C CYS A 69 17.38 25.75 20.95
N ASN A 70 16.31 24.96 20.97
CA ASN A 70 15.30 25.07 22.02
C ASN A 70 15.90 24.79 23.42
N ALA A 71 16.70 23.74 23.56
CA ALA A 71 17.41 23.44 24.81
C ALA A 71 18.40 24.56 25.21
N THR A 72 19.12 25.12 24.23
CA THR A 72 20.10 26.19 24.43
C THR A 72 19.47 27.46 25.01
N THR A 73 18.16 27.68 24.81
CA THR A 73 17.42 28.82 25.38
C THR A 73 17.64 28.94 26.88
N SER A 74 17.55 27.83 27.64
CA SER A 74 17.77 27.85 29.09
C SER A 74 19.20 28.20 29.48
N VAL A 75 20.18 27.80 28.66
CA VAL A 75 21.61 28.11 28.88
C VAL A 75 21.88 29.60 28.65
N ILE A 76 21.30 30.18 27.60
CA ILE A 76 21.41 31.62 27.33
C ILE A 76 20.78 32.43 28.47
N VAL A 77 19.60 32.04 28.92
CA VAL A 77 18.93 32.71 30.06
C VAL A 77 19.78 32.62 31.32
N GLY A 78 20.37 31.45 31.62
CA GLY A 78 21.28 31.29 32.76
C GLY A 78 22.49 32.23 32.68
N ARG A 79 23.22 32.23 31.55
CA ARG A 79 24.38 33.13 31.39
C ARG A 79 24.01 34.61 31.39
N ALA A 80 22.86 34.98 30.83
CA ALA A 80 22.38 36.35 30.88
C ALA A 80 22.15 36.82 32.32
N ILE A 81 21.74 35.92 33.21
CA ILE A 81 21.55 36.24 34.64
C ILE A 81 22.90 36.43 35.34
N ASP A 82 23.84 35.52 35.15
CA ASP A 82 25.17 35.61 35.79
C ASP A 82 25.98 36.81 35.28
N GLU A 83 25.95 37.07 33.98
CA GLU A 83 26.75 38.13 33.39
C GLU A 83 26.03 39.47 33.44
N ALA A 84 24.76 39.58 33.01
CA ALA A 84 24.12 40.89 32.89
C ALA A 84 23.37 41.32 34.16
N VAL A 85 22.55 40.43 34.73
CA VAL A 85 21.66 40.79 35.86
C VAL A 85 22.47 40.92 37.15
N ALA A 86 23.35 39.96 37.43
CA ALA A 86 24.16 40.00 38.64
C ALA A 86 25.19 41.13 38.65
N THR A 87 25.66 41.58 37.48
CA THR A 87 26.61 42.71 37.38
C THR A 87 25.94 44.06 37.15
N GLY A 88 24.63 44.10 36.86
CA GLY A 88 23.90 45.32 36.50
C GLY A 88 24.25 45.90 35.12
N SER A 89 24.86 45.12 34.23
CA SER A 89 25.36 45.58 32.93
C SER A 89 24.30 45.56 31.83
N VAL A 90 23.79 46.74 31.45
CA VAL A 90 22.82 46.90 30.34
C VAL A 90 23.41 46.44 29.00
N ARG A 91 24.72 46.66 28.79
CA ARG A 91 25.38 46.23 27.54
C ARG A 91 25.36 44.72 27.39
N GLN A 92 25.69 43.98 28.46
CA GLN A 92 25.65 42.51 28.42
C GLN A 92 24.22 41.99 28.27
N LEU A 93 23.24 42.68 28.87
CA LEU A 93 21.83 42.34 28.69
C LEU A 93 21.41 42.42 27.22
N LEU A 94 21.78 43.50 26.52
CA LEU A 94 21.49 43.67 25.10
C LEU A 94 22.19 42.62 24.22
N VAL A 95 23.45 42.25 24.56
CA VAL A 95 24.18 41.18 23.85
C VAL A 95 23.46 39.85 23.99
N TRP A 96 23.06 39.46 25.21
CA TRP A 96 22.36 38.20 25.44
C TRP A 96 20.94 38.20 24.88
N LEU A 97 20.25 39.34 24.86
CA LEU A 97 18.97 39.48 24.18
C LEU A 97 19.13 39.31 22.66
N GLY A 98 20.17 39.91 22.06
CA GLY A 98 20.53 39.72 20.66
C GLY A 98 20.86 38.26 20.34
N ALA A 99 21.62 37.58 21.21
CA ALA A 99 21.92 36.16 21.08
C ALA A 99 20.64 35.30 21.15
N LEU A 100 19.69 35.65 22.02
CA LEU A 100 18.41 34.97 22.14
C LEU A 100 17.55 35.13 20.86
N VAL A 101 17.49 36.34 20.30
CA VAL A 101 16.79 36.60 19.03
C VAL A 101 17.43 35.79 17.89
N ALA A 102 18.76 35.83 17.78
CA ALA A 102 19.48 35.04 16.77
C ALA A 102 19.22 33.54 16.93
N LEU A 103 19.18 33.04 18.17
CA LEU A 103 18.87 31.63 18.47
C LEU A 103 17.44 31.27 18.04
N PHE A 104 16.45 32.13 18.31
CA PHE A 104 15.06 31.89 17.88
C PHE A 104 14.90 31.94 16.36
N CYS A 105 15.57 32.87 15.67
CA CYS A 105 15.61 32.90 14.21
C CYS A 105 16.22 31.61 13.65
N LEU A 106 17.35 31.17 14.20
CA LEU A 106 18.00 29.92 13.81
C LEU A 106 17.09 28.71 14.06
N ASN A 107 16.46 28.64 15.23
CA ASN A 107 15.50 27.58 15.56
C ASN A 107 14.34 27.55 14.56
N GLY A 108 13.73 28.70 14.27
CA GLY A 108 12.63 28.82 13.32
C GLY A 108 13.01 28.31 11.93
N VAL A 109 14.17 28.73 11.42
CA VAL A 109 14.69 28.29 10.12
C VAL A 109 15.00 26.79 10.13
N ALA A 110 15.69 26.28 11.16
CA ALA A 110 16.07 24.88 11.28
C ALA A 110 14.84 23.94 11.34
N VAL A 111 13.85 24.28 12.19
CA VAL A 111 12.60 23.52 12.31
C VAL A 111 11.78 23.62 11.03
N TRP A 112 11.72 24.79 10.40
CA TRP A 112 11.00 24.96 9.13
C TRP A 112 11.58 24.06 8.03
N PHE A 113 12.91 24.09 7.83
CA PHE A 113 13.57 23.20 6.88
C PHE A 113 13.38 21.72 7.26
N GLY A 114 13.60 21.38 8.53
CA GLY A 114 13.45 20.01 9.04
C GLY A 114 12.06 19.44 8.76
N ARG A 115 11.01 20.19 9.13
CA ARG A 115 9.61 19.79 8.90
C ARG A 115 9.23 19.79 7.43
N ARG A 116 9.67 20.77 6.64
CA ARG A 116 9.38 20.83 5.20
C ARG A 116 9.93 19.59 4.47
N TYR A 117 11.17 19.21 4.73
CA TYR A 117 11.74 18.01 4.12
C TYR A 117 11.07 16.74 4.63
N LEU A 118 10.76 16.64 5.92
CA LEU A 118 10.04 15.48 6.47
C LEU A 118 8.67 15.28 5.79
N GLU A 119 7.86 16.34 5.69
CA GLU A 119 6.53 16.26 5.05
C GLU A 119 6.66 15.92 3.56
N MET A 120 7.61 16.53 2.85
CA MET A 120 7.85 16.22 1.44
C MET A 120 8.23 14.74 1.24
N ILE A 121 9.10 14.20 2.09
CA ILE A 121 9.51 12.79 2.05
C ILE A 121 8.32 11.87 2.35
N LEU A 122 7.50 12.22 3.35
CA LEU A 122 6.32 11.45 3.72
C LEU A 122 5.31 11.37 2.57
N GLN A 123 5.02 12.51 1.92
CA GLN A 123 4.11 12.57 0.77
C GLN A 123 4.66 11.80 -0.43
N GLN A 124 5.95 11.94 -0.72
CA GLN A 124 6.57 11.24 -1.85
C GLN A 124 6.56 9.72 -1.62
N LEU A 125 6.93 9.26 -0.43
CA LEU A 125 6.93 7.82 -0.12
C LEU A 125 5.52 7.23 -0.08
N SER A 126 4.55 7.97 0.46
CA SER A 126 3.13 7.61 0.43
C SER A 126 2.62 7.47 -1.00
N HIS A 127 2.98 8.39 -1.88
CA HIS A 127 2.66 8.32 -3.31
C HIS A 127 3.33 7.11 -3.97
N ASP A 128 4.64 6.93 -3.81
CA ASP A 128 5.40 5.82 -4.41
C ASP A 128 4.82 4.46 -3.99
N LEU A 129 4.48 4.28 -2.71
CA LEU A 129 3.84 3.05 -2.20
C LEU A 129 2.42 2.87 -2.75
N ARG A 130 1.62 3.93 -2.82
CA ARG A 130 0.26 3.88 -3.36
C ARG A 130 0.29 3.48 -4.83
N THR A 131 1.14 4.11 -5.64
CA THR A 131 1.27 3.83 -7.06
C THR A 131 1.77 2.41 -7.28
N ALA A 132 2.81 1.96 -6.56
CA ALA A 132 3.31 0.58 -6.68
C ALA A 132 2.24 -0.49 -6.34
N VAL A 133 1.43 -0.25 -5.29
CA VAL A 133 0.32 -1.15 -4.94
C VAL A 133 -0.79 -1.10 -5.99
N THR A 134 -1.16 0.09 -6.48
CA THR A 134 -2.17 0.25 -7.52
C THR A 134 -1.74 -0.43 -8.82
N ASP A 135 -0.50 -0.22 -9.26
CA ASP A 135 0.07 -0.85 -10.46
C ASP A 135 0.04 -2.39 -10.32
N ARG A 136 0.40 -2.91 -9.14
CA ARG A 136 0.33 -4.35 -8.88
C ARG A 136 -1.10 -4.89 -8.90
N ILE A 137 -2.07 -4.13 -8.39
CA ILE A 137 -3.50 -4.49 -8.38
C ILE A 137 -4.07 -4.49 -9.80
N GLN A 138 -3.64 -3.53 -10.64
CA GLN A 138 -4.10 -3.36 -12.02
C GLN A 138 -3.33 -4.20 -13.04
N ASP A 139 -2.27 -4.90 -12.63
CA ASP A 139 -1.49 -5.76 -13.53
C ASP A 139 -2.41 -6.78 -14.24
N PRO A 140 -2.38 -6.85 -15.59
CA PRO A 140 -3.26 -7.74 -16.37
C PRO A 140 -3.17 -9.21 -15.98
N ARG A 141 -2.04 -9.65 -15.41
CA ARG A 141 -1.82 -11.04 -14.96
C ARG A 141 -2.49 -11.34 -13.62
N GLY A 142 -3.13 -10.36 -13.00
CA GLY A 142 -3.90 -10.49 -11.77
C GLY A 142 -3.06 -10.66 -10.50
N VAL A 143 -3.76 -10.61 -9.35
CA VAL A 143 -3.19 -10.79 -8.01
C VAL A 143 -3.65 -12.12 -7.44
N GLY A 144 -2.79 -13.14 -7.50
CA GLY A 144 -3.06 -14.47 -6.99
C GLY A 144 -2.96 -14.59 -5.47
N VAL A 145 -3.45 -15.70 -4.93
CA VAL A 145 -3.34 -16.03 -3.49
C VAL A 145 -2.09 -16.90 -3.29
N PRO A 146 -1.22 -16.60 -2.31
CA PRO A 146 -0.04 -17.43 -2.03
C PRO A 146 -0.43 -18.87 -1.66
N ALA A 147 0.36 -19.84 -2.12
CA ALA A 147 0.21 -21.25 -1.73
C ALA A 147 0.32 -21.39 -0.20
N GLY A 148 -0.72 -21.93 0.44
CA GLY A 148 -0.84 -22.09 1.90
C GLY A 148 -1.61 -20.99 2.63
N GLY A 149 -2.01 -19.90 1.95
CA GLY A 149 -2.91 -18.89 2.50
C GLY A 149 -4.37 -19.28 2.32
N ALA A 150 -4.88 -20.16 3.18
CA ALA A 150 -6.30 -20.54 3.15
C ALA A 150 -7.22 -19.32 3.32
N GLY A 151 -8.02 -19.02 2.27
CA GLY A 151 -9.37 -18.47 2.43
C GLY A 151 -9.55 -16.96 2.68
N VAL A 152 -8.58 -16.08 2.42
CA VAL A 152 -8.86 -14.64 2.41
C VAL A 152 -9.04 -14.17 0.98
N GLU A 153 -10.28 -14.20 0.49
CA GLU A 153 -10.66 -13.46 -0.72
C GLU A 153 -10.19 -12.01 -0.57
N ARG A 154 -9.32 -11.57 -1.48
CA ARG A 154 -8.90 -10.17 -1.55
C ARG A 154 -10.04 -9.36 -2.16
N THR A 155 -10.96 -8.90 -1.32
CA THR A 155 -12.06 -8.03 -1.75
C THR A 155 -11.53 -6.74 -2.36
N ALA A 156 -12.26 -6.16 -3.31
CA ALA A 156 -11.92 -4.88 -3.92
C ALA A 156 -11.73 -3.77 -2.85
N GLY A 157 -12.59 -3.73 -1.84
CA GLY A 157 -12.46 -2.81 -0.71
C GLY A 157 -11.21 -3.06 0.14
N GLY A 158 -10.81 -4.32 0.33
CA GLY A 158 -9.57 -4.68 1.01
C GLY A 158 -8.34 -4.18 0.26
N LEU A 159 -8.28 -4.43 -1.05
CA LEU A 159 -7.19 -3.96 -1.92
C LEU A 159 -7.11 -2.42 -1.98
N LEU A 160 -8.26 -1.73 -2.05
CA LEU A 160 -8.33 -0.27 -2.00
C LEU A 160 -7.81 0.28 -0.66
N SER A 161 -8.16 -0.37 0.46
CA SER A 161 -7.63 -0.01 1.77
C SER A 161 -6.11 -0.18 1.84
N VAL A 162 -5.55 -1.22 1.19
CA VAL A 162 -4.10 -1.42 1.13
C VAL A 162 -3.43 -0.31 0.31
N ALA A 163 -3.98 0.00 -0.86
CA ALA A 163 -3.48 1.04 -1.76
C ALA A 163 -3.53 2.44 -1.13
N SER A 164 -4.53 2.73 -0.29
CA SER A 164 -4.71 4.06 0.31
C SER A 164 -4.22 4.14 1.77
N THR A 165 -4.92 3.47 2.69
CA THR A 165 -4.69 3.64 4.14
C THR A 165 -3.40 2.95 4.59
N ASP A 166 -3.14 1.74 4.12
CA ASP A 166 -1.95 1.00 4.56
C ASP A 166 -0.68 1.51 3.92
N ALA A 167 -0.71 1.95 2.67
CA ALA A 167 0.40 2.65 2.02
C ALA A 167 0.81 3.91 2.82
N ASN A 168 -0.17 4.72 3.23
CA ASN A 168 0.10 5.92 4.04
C ASN A 168 0.71 5.56 5.41
N LYS A 169 0.11 4.59 6.12
CA LYS A 169 0.62 4.14 7.43
C LYS A 169 1.99 3.49 7.33
N ALA A 170 2.29 2.78 6.25
CA ALA A 170 3.61 2.20 5.99
C ALA A 170 4.65 3.31 5.79
N ALA A 171 4.32 4.36 5.03
CA ALA A 171 5.21 5.50 4.80
C ALA A 171 5.56 6.27 6.09
N GLU A 172 4.67 6.28 7.09
CA GLU A 172 4.94 6.92 8.39
C GLU A 172 6.20 6.38 9.10
N ILE A 173 6.75 5.23 8.71
CA ILE A 173 7.99 4.73 9.29
C ILE A 173 9.15 5.73 9.12
N VAL A 174 9.12 6.57 8.07
CA VAL A 174 10.17 7.56 7.82
C VAL A 174 10.33 8.57 8.96
N VAL A 175 9.26 8.83 9.70
CA VAL A 175 9.27 9.69 10.90
C VAL A 175 10.26 9.15 11.95
N MET A 176 10.47 7.83 12.01
CA MET A 176 11.41 7.17 12.93
C MET A 176 12.89 7.42 12.57
N THR A 177 13.17 7.94 11.38
CA THR A 177 14.54 8.32 10.98
C THR A 177 14.89 9.75 11.36
N VAL A 178 13.89 10.57 11.71
CA VAL A 178 14.03 12.01 11.97
C VAL A 178 13.88 12.34 13.45
N PHE A 179 12.73 12.04 14.05
CA PHE A 179 12.45 12.45 15.44
C PHE A 179 13.33 11.75 16.49
N PRO A 180 13.50 10.41 16.48
CA PRO A 180 14.36 9.76 17.48
C PRO A 180 15.81 10.25 17.47
N VAL A 181 16.33 10.65 16.31
CA VAL A 181 17.67 11.24 16.18
C VAL A 181 17.72 12.61 16.86
N ALA A 182 16.71 13.46 16.63
CA ALA A 182 16.59 14.77 17.29
C ALA A 182 16.37 14.64 18.80
N GLU A 183 15.47 13.73 19.23
CA GLU A 183 15.17 13.45 20.64
C GLU A 183 16.42 12.95 21.37
N LEU A 184 17.09 11.91 20.85
CA LEU A 184 18.30 11.35 21.46
C LEU A 184 19.44 12.38 21.46
N GLY A 185 19.65 13.07 20.34
CA GLY A 185 20.68 14.10 20.25
C GLY A 185 20.44 15.27 21.21
N SER A 186 19.18 15.65 21.44
CA SER A 186 18.84 16.68 22.43
C SER A 186 19.09 16.24 23.87
N ILE A 187 18.79 14.98 24.21
CA ILE A 187 19.08 14.40 25.53
C ILE A 187 20.59 14.36 25.77
N LEU A 188 21.36 13.92 24.77
CA LEU A 188 22.82 13.90 24.83
C LEU A 188 23.41 15.30 24.95
N TYR A 189 22.88 16.27 24.21
CA TYR A 189 23.26 17.67 24.33
C TYR A 189 23.01 18.21 25.74
N VAL A 190 21.82 17.98 26.30
CA VAL A 190 21.50 18.42 27.66
C VAL A 190 22.42 17.75 28.69
N ALA A 191 22.63 16.45 28.59
CA ALA A 191 23.55 15.74 29.49
C ALA A 191 24.97 16.33 29.38
N ALA A 192 25.45 16.60 28.17
CA ALA A 192 26.75 17.21 27.95
C ALA A 192 26.86 18.61 28.58
N VAL A 193 25.86 19.48 28.38
CA VAL A 193 25.86 20.82 28.98
C VAL A 193 25.81 20.74 30.50
N VAL A 194 24.94 19.91 31.08
CA VAL A 194 24.84 19.77 32.54
C VAL A 194 26.12 19.17 33.11
N LEU A 195 26.79 18.22 32.44
CA LEU A 195 28.11 17.70 32.84
C LEU A 195 29.18 18.79 32.91
N THR A 196 29.12 19.82 32.05
CA THR A 196 30.04 20.97 32.14
C THR A 196 29.74 21.91 33.30
N VAL A 197 28.52 21.88 33.84
CA VAL A 197 28.13 22.66 35.02
C VAL A 197 28.48 21.89 36.30
N ASP A 198 28.00 20.64 36.39
CA ASP A 198 28.32 19.71 37.46
C ASP A 198 28.21 18.26 36.97
N TRP A 199 29.24 17.47 37.25
CA TRP A 199 29.31 16.10 36.74
C TRP A 199 28.28 15.16 37.40
N ARG A 200 27.88 15.42 38.66
CA ARG A 200 26.93 14.59 39.41
C ARG A 200 25.52 14.77 38.84
N LEU A 201 25.12 16.02 38.61
CA LEU A 201 23.85 16.38 37.96
C LEU A 201 23.82 15.89 36.51
N GLY A 202 24.94 16.01 35.78
CA GLY A 202 25.05 15.52 34.40
C GLY A 202 24.90 14.00 34.31
N LEU A 203 25.49 13.24 35.24
CA LEU A 203 25.30 11.81 35.35
C LEU A 203 23.85 11.44 35.72
N ALA A 204 23.22 12.22 36.61
CA ALA A 204 21.81 12.03 36.95
C ALA A 204 20.89 12.22 35.74
N VAL A 205 21.20 13.15 34.83
CA VAL A 205 20.49 13.31 33.56
C VAL A 205 20.75 12.12 32.63
N LEU A 206 22.02 11.72 32.47
CA LEU A 206 22.40 10.63 31.57
C LEU A 206 21.77 9.29 31.96
N LEU A 207 21.63 9.02 33.27
CA LEU A 207 21.01 7.79 33.79
C LEU A 207 19.48 7.92 33.93
N GLY A 208 18.99 9.11 34.29
CA GLY A 208 17.57 9.39 34.43
C GLY A 208 16.83 9.31 33.09
N ALA A 209 17.47 9.75 32.00
CA ALA A 209 16.85 9.76 30.68
C ALA A 209 16.43 8.36 30.19
N PRO A 210 17.34 7.36 30.11
CA PRO A 210 16.98 5.98 29.78
C PRO A 210 15.97 5.36 30.75
N ALA A 211 16.06 5.65 32.06
CA ALA A 211 15.17 5.09 33.07
C ALA A 211 13.71 5.52 32.84
N VAL A 212 13.45 6.81 32.63
CA VAL A 212 12.10 7.31 32.36
C VAL A 212 11.59 6.84 31.01
N VAL A 213 12.43 6.77 29.97
CA VAL A 213 12.03 6.19 28.66
C VAL A 213 11.58 4.75 28.85
N LEU A 214 12.33 3.94 29.59
CA LEU A 214 12.01 2.54 29.86
C LEU A 214 10.70 2.39 30.64
N LEU A 215 10.49 3.22 31.66
CA LEU A 215 9.24 3.25 32.43
C LEU A 215 8.05 3.67 31.55
N SER A 216 8.25 4.66 30.67
CA SER A 216 7.24 5.14 29.72
C SER A 216 6.81 4.05 28.73
N VAL A 217 7.78 3.30 28.16
CA VAL A 217 7.50 2.18 27.25
C VAL A 217 6.74 1.06 27.95
N ARG A 218 7.07 0.75 29.21
CA ARG A 218 6.34 -0.24 30.02
C ARG A 218 4.91 0.22 30.32
N ALA A 219 4.73 1.48 30.71
CA ALA A 219 3.42 2.07 30.97
C ALA A 219 2.51 2.07 29.71
N ALA A 220 3.08 2.10 28.50
CA ALA A 220 2.33 2.11 27.25
C ALA A 220 1.77 0.73 26.81
N ARG A 221 2.17 -0.38 27.45
CA ARG A 221 1.68 -1.74 27.12
C ARG A 221 0.15 -1.90 27.23
N PRO A 222 -0.51 -1.56 28.36
CA PRO A 222 -1.96 -1.74 28.51
C PRO A 222 -2.79 -0.90 27.52
N LEU A 223 -2.26 0.25 27.08
CA LEU A 223 -2.93 1.09 26.09
C LEU A 223 -3.09 0.35 24.76
N ARG A 224 -2.05 -0.36 24.29
CA ARG A 224 -2.11 -1.08 23.01
C ARG A 224 -3.22 -2.12 22.96
N ALA A 225 -3.35 -2.93 24.02
CA ALA A 225 -4.38 -3.97 24.10
C ALA A 225 -5.80 -3.37 24.08
N ARG A 226 -6.03 -2.31 24.87
CA ARG A 226 -7.34 -1.65 24.95
C ARG A 226 -7.67 -0.85 23.70
N ALA A 227 -6.68 -0.24 23.04
CA ALA A 227 -6.86 0.43 21.76
C ALA A 227 -7.26 -0.56 20.65
N GLY A 228 -6.67 -1.76 20.63
CA GLY A 228 -7.08 -2.84 19.73
C GLY A 228 -8.53 -3.27 19.97
N ALA A 229 -8.92 -3.49 21.23
CA ALA A 229 -10.29 -3.84 21.59
C ALA A 229 -11.31 -2.76 21.19
N ARG A 230 -10.96 -1.47 21.38
CA ARG A 230 -11.76 -0.32 20.91
C ARG A 230 -11.97 -0.37 19.40
N GLN A 231 -10.91 -0.58 18.62
CA GLN A 231 -10.99 -0.61 17.16
C GLN A 231 -11.89 -1.75 16.66
N THR A 232 -11.75 -2.96 17.21
CA THR A 232 -12.58 -4.11 16.84
C THR A 232 -14.05 -3.93 17.23
N ALA A 233 -14.32 -3.25 18.35
CA ALA A 233 -15.69 -2.94 18.75
C ALA A 233 -16.33 -1.91 17.80
N LEU A 234 -15.61 -0.84 17.46
CA LEU A 234 -16.07 0.17 16.50
C LEU A 234 -16.32 -0.41 15.10
N ALA A 235 -15.41 -1.24 14.60
CA ALA A 235 -15.56 -1.91 13.31
C ALA A 235 -16.82 -2.80 13.26
N ARG A 236 -17.09 -3.56 14.34
CA ARG A 236 -18.30 -4.38 14.44
C ARG A 236 -19.58 -3.53 14.51
N THR A 237 -19.56 -2.39 15.20
CA THR A 237 -20.71 -1.48 15.24
C THR A 237 -20.99 -0.84 13.88
N ALA A 238 -19.94 -0.43 13.15
CA ALA A 238 -20.08 0.11 11.80
C ALA A 238 -20.61 -0.94 10.81
N ALA A 239 -20.18 -2.20 10.93
CA ALA A 239 -20.71 -3.30 10.13
C ALA A 239 -22.22 -3.49 10.36
N VAL A 240 -22.67 -3.56 11.62
CA VAL A 240 -24.11 -3.68 11.97
C VAL A 240 -24.91 -2.49 11.43
N ALA A 241 -24.37 -1.27 11.47
CA ALA A 241 -25.02 -0.10 10.88
C ALA A 241 -25.15 -0.22 9.35
N THR A 242 -24.10 -0.70 8.69
CA THR A 242 -24.10 -0.92 7.23
C THR A 242 -25.13 -1.98 6.84
N ASP A 243 -25.21 -3.08 7.58
CA ASP A 243 -26.21 -4.13 7.39
C ASP A 243 -27.64 -3.61 7.60
N ALA A 244 -27.84 -2.72 8.59
CA ALA A 244 -29.13 -2.07 8.82
C ALA A 244 -29.58 -1.22 7.64
N VAL A 245 -28.66 -0.45 7.05
CA VAL A 245 -28.94 0.44 5.92
C VAL A 245 -29.21 -0.38 4.66
N ARG A 246 -28.38 -1.40 4.37
CA ARG A 246 -28.59 -2.31 3.23
C ARG A 246 -29.90 -3.09 3.37
N GLY A 247 -30.22 -3.53 4.58
CA GLY A 247 -31.44 -4.28 4.89
C GLY A 247 -32.67 -3.41 5.14
N LEU A 248 -32.61 -2.08 4.94
CA LEU A 248 -33.66 -1.16 5.41
C LEU A 248 -35.05 -1.50 4.84
N ARG A 249 -35.12 -1.91 3.57
CA ARG A 249 -36.37 -2.32 2.92
C ARG A 249 -36.97 -3.57 3.56
N ILE A 250 -36.14 -4.54 3.91
CA ILE A 250 -36.54 -5.79 4.58
C ILE A 250 -36.98 -5.49 6.01
N ILE A 251 -36.20 -4.68 6.74
CA ILE A 251 -36.49 -4.29 8.13
C ILE A 251 -37.83 -3.55 8.22
N LYS A 252 -38.09 -2.61 7.28
CA LYS A 252 -39.39 -1.90 7.21
C LYS A 252 -40.53 -2.83 6.78
N GLY A 253 -40.30 -3.69 5.78
CA GLY A 253 -41.30 -4.61 5.26
C GLY A 253 -41.78 -5.65 6.28
N LEU A 254 -40.88 -6.11 7.16
CA LEU A 254 -41.19 -7.08 8.23
C LEU A 254 -41.55 -6.42 9.57
N GLY A 255 -41.47 -5.09 9.68
CA GLY A 255 -41.78 -4.37 10.93
C GLY A 255 -40.77 -4.57 12.08
N VAL A 256 -39.60 -5.15 11.84
CA VAL A 256 -38.61 -5.54 12.87
C VAL A 256 -37.65 -4.41 13.31
N VAL A 257 -38.10 -3.16 13.23
CA VAL A 257 -37.26 -1.97 13.50
C VAL A 257 -36.74 -1.94 14.94
N SER A 258 -37.55 -2.35 15.92
CA SER A 258 -37.16 -2.40 17.34
C SER A 258 -36.04 -3.42 17.59
N THR A 259 -36.13 -4.62 17.01
CA THR A 259 -35.10 -5.65 17.12
C THR A 259 -33.76 -5.18 16.56
N MET A 260 -33.77 -4.49 15.42
CA MET A 260 -32.52 -3.96 14.85
C MET A 260 -31.96 -2.80 15.69
N ARG A 261 -32.83 -1.94 16.24
CA ARG A 261 -32.42 -0.89 17.18
C ARG A 261 -31.73 -1.47 18.41
N ASP A 262 -32.29 -2.50 19.03
CA ASP A 262 -31.72 -3.13 20.23
C ASP A 262 -30.40 -3.84 19.93
N ARG A 263 -30.32 -4.51 18.77
CA ARG A 263 -29.07 -5.10 18.27
C ARG A 263 -28.00 -4.03 18.09
N TYR A 264 -28.31 -2.93 17.42
CA TYR A 264 -27.37 -1.82 17.24
C TYR A 264 -26.96 -1.22 18.59
N ARG A 265 -27.91 -0.99 19.50
CA ARG A 265 -27.64 -0.45 20.84
C ARG A 265 -26.67 -1.34 21.63
N GLY A 266 -26.84 -2.66 21.61
CA GLY A 266 -25.92 -3.59 22.27
C GLY A 266 -24.49 -3.55 21.73
N HIS A 267 -24.32 -3.35 20.41
CA HIS A 267 -23.00 -3.17 19.79
C HIS A 267 -22.41 -1.78 20.10
N SER A 268 -23.25 -0.74 20.04
CA SER A 268 -22.90 0.63 20.42
C SER A 268 -22.41 0.71 21.87
N ASP A 269 -23.10 0.06 22.82
CA ASP A 269 -22.72 0.05 24.24
C ASP A 269 -21.38 -0.66 24.48
N ARG A 270 -21.11 -1.76 23.76
CA ARG A 270 -19.80 -2.43 23.80
C ARG A 270 -18.70 -1.52 23.25
N ALA A 271 -18.94 -0.83 22.14
CA ALA A 271 -18.00 0.13 21.58
C ALA A 271 -17.78 1.33 22.51
N TYR A 272 -18.82 1.82 23.17
CA TYR A 272 -18.74 2.87 24.19
C TYR A 272 -17.84 2.44 25.35
N ARG A 273 -18.11 1.28 25.98
CA ARG A 273 -17.28 0.78 27.09
C ARG A 273 -15.83 0.54 26.69
N ALA A 274 -15.58 -0.03 25.51
CA ALA A 274 -14.24 -0.23 24.99
C ALA A 274 -13.51 1.11 24.74
N THR A 275 -14.24 2.13 24.27
CA THR A 275 -13.71 3.49 24.08
C THR A 275 -13.37 4.15 25.41
N VAL A 276 -14.25 4.07 26.41
CA VAL A 276 -13.99 4.58 27.76
C VAL A 276 -12.77 3.88 28.38
N ALA A 277 -12.67 2.54 28.26
CA ALA A 277 -11.54 1.79 28.78
C ALA A 277 -10.21 2.14 28.08
N ALA A 278 -10.22 2.38 26.77
CA ALA A 278 -9.05 2.81 26.01
C ALA A 278 -8.63 4.23 26.39
N ASN A 279 -9.56 5.18 26.46
CA ASN A 279 -9.29 6.55 26.88
C ASN A 279 -8.80 6.61 28.34
N ALA A 280 -9.36 5.78 29.23
CA ALA A 280 -8.87 5.66 30.61
C ALA A 280 -7.44 5.12 30.65
N ALA A 281 -7.07 4.21 29.75
CA ALA A 281 -5.69 3.72 29.65
C ALA A 281 -4.73 4.76 29.08
N GLU A 282 -5.19 5.58 28.12
CA GLU A 282 -4.43 6.72 27.62
C GLU A 282 -4.23 7.78 28.70
N ALA A 283 -5.28 8.14 29.44
CA ALA A 283 -5.21 9.05 30.57
C ALA A 283 -4.23 8.55 31.64
N ARG A 284 -4.24 7.25 31.99
CA ARG A 284 -3.26 6.66 32.91
C ARG A 284 -1.84 6.72 32.37
N LEU A 285 -1.63 6.47 31.08
CA LEU A 285 -0.30 6.60 30.47
C LEU A 285 0.21 8.04 30.57
N THR A 286 -0.61 9.02 30.20
CA THR A 286 -0.27 10.44 30.30
C THR A 286 0.01 10.83 31.75
N ALA A 287 -0.84 10.42 32.68
CA ALA A 287 -0.64 10.68 34.11
C ALA A 287 0.67 10.07 34.61
N SER A 288 0.94 8.79 34.35
CA SER A 288 2.18 8.13 34.77
C SER A 288 3.41 8.80 34.17
N THR A 289 3.42 9.09 32.87
CA THR A 289 4.58 9.71 32.20
C THR A 289 4.83 11.14 32.68
N GLN A 290 3.77 11.94 32.89
CA GLN A 290 3.88 13.27 33.48
C GLN A 290 4.34 13.24 34.94
N SER A 291 3.79 12.35 35.77
CA SER A 291 4.22 12.21 37.17
C SER A 291 5.68 11.77 37.28
N ILE A 292 6.12 10.80 36.46
CA ILE A 292 7.53 10.37 36.43
C ILE A 292 8.44 11.55 36.02
N GLY A 293 8.05 12.29 34.97
CA GLY A 293 8.78 13.48 34.53
C GLY A 293 8.85 14.56 35.61
N ALA A 294 7.74 14.84 36.29
CA ALA A 294 7.68 15.82 37.37
C ALA A 294 8.56 15.42 38.56
N VAL A 295 8.48 14.17 39.02
CA VAL A 295 9.35 13.65 40.10
C VAL A 295 10.82 13.76 39.72
N TYR A 296 11.16 13.43 38.47
CA TYR A 296 12.52 13.59 37.95
C TYR A 296 12.99 15.05 37.99
N VAL A 297 12.20 16.00 37.48
CA VAL A 297 12.53 17.44 37.51
C VAL A 297 12.67 17.95 38.94
N VAL A 298 11.77 17.55 39.85
CA VAL A 298 11.85 17.93 41.27
C VAL A 298 13.12 17.38 41.91
N ALA A 299 13.47 16.11 41.65
CA ALA A 299 14.68 15.50 42.19
C ALA A 299 15.95 16.22 41.71
N VAL A 300 16.06 16.49 40.40
CA VAL A 300 17.19 17.23 39.84
C VAL A 300 17.22 18.67 40.36
N GLY A 301 16.06 19.34 40.46
CA GLY A 301 15.96 20.71 40.96
C GLY A 301 16.35 20.83 42.44
N VAL A 302 15.92 19.90 43.29
CA VAL A 302 16.30 19.85 44.71
C VAL A 302 17.79 19.57 44.84
N ALA A 303 18.34 18.64 44.06
CA ALA A 303 19.78 18.36 44.05
C ALA A 303 20.58 19.60 43.60
N ALA A 304 20.17 20.25 42.51
CA ALA A 304 20.82 21.47 42.02
C ALA A 304 20.73 22.61 43.03
N GLY A 305 19.58 22.78 43.70
CA GLY A 305 19.42 23.78 44.77
C GLY A 305 20.30 23.47 45.99
N TRP A 306 20.42 22.19 46.37
CA TRP A 306 21.32 21.79 47.45
C TRP A 306 22.79 22.06 47.10
N LEU A 307 23.22 21.75 45.87
CA LEU A 307 24.56 22.09 45.38
C LEU A 307 24.79 23.61 45.29
N ALA A 308 23.77 24.40 44.95
CA ALA A 308 23.89 25.86 44.94
C ALA A 308 24.14 26.45 46.35
N LEU A 309 23.62 25.79 47.39
CA LEU A 309 23.83 26.22 48.78
C LEU A 309 25.19 25.80 49.35
N HIS A 310 25.80 24.70 48.87
CA HIS A 310 26.99 24.10 49.48
C HIS A 310 28.24 24.12 48.59
N ASP A 311 28.08 23.91 47.28
CA ASP A 311 29.15 23.67 46.31
C ASP A 311 29.32 24.87 45.31
N GLY A 312 28.69 26.02 45.60
CA GLY A 312 28.97 27.29 44.91
C GLY A 312 28.41 27.43 43.49
N LEU A 313 27.35 26.70 43.12
CA LEU A 313 26.67 26.94 41.84
C LEU A 313 26.11 28.37 41.80
N THR A 314 26.39 29.06 40.70
CA THR A 314 25.82 30.37 40.42
C THR A 314 24.31 30.29 40.18
N VAL A 315 23.63 31.43 40.31
CA VAL A 315 22.17 31.51 40.09
C VAL A 315 21.83 31.14 38.64
N GLY A 316 22.62 31.59 37.67
CA GLY A 316 22.43 31.26 36.26
C GLY A 316 22.72 29.79 35.93
N GLN A 317 23.71 29.16 36.58
CA GLN A 317 23.92 27.71 36.48
C GLN A 317 22.74 26.92 37.04
N LEU A 318 22.18 27.33 38.19
CA LEU A 318 20.98 26.70 38.75
C LEU A 318 19.79 26.78 37.78
N ILE A 319 19.54 27.96 37.22
CA ILE A 319 18.47 28.19 36.24
C ILE A 319 18.69 27.37 34.97
N THR A 320 19.94 27.24 34.53
CA THR A 320 20.31 26.40 33.38
C THR A 320 19.96 24.93 33.65
N VAL A 321 20.39 24.36 34.78
CA VAL A 321 20.14 22.95 35.10
C VAL A 321 18.65 22.67 35.26
N VAL A 322 17.92 23.51 35.99
CA VAL A 322 16.48 23.35 36.18
C VAL A 322 15.74 23.44 34.84
N GLY A 323 16.03 24.47 34.03
CA GLY A 323 15.39 24.64 32.72
C GLY A 323 15.67 23.49 31.74
N LEU A 324 16.92 23.03 31.68
CA LEU A 324 17.32 21.90 30.86
C LEU A 324 16.68 20.58 31.31
N SER A 325 16.57 20.35 32.62
CA SER A 325 15.89 19.16 33.16
C SER A 325 14.41 19.13 32.78
N GLN A 326 13.73 20.28 32.81
CA GLN A 326 12.33 20.39 32.39
C GLN A 326 12.17 20.18 30.88
N TYR A 327 13.08 20.72 30.07
CA TYR A 327 13.09 20.53 28.62
C TYR A 327 13.18 19.04 28.25
N VAL A 328 14.09 18.30 28.88
CA VAL A 328 14.41 16.90 28.57
C VAL A 328 13.25 15.92 28.80
N VAL A 329 12.27 16.27 29.65
CA VAL A 329 11.07 15.45 29.89
C VAL A 329 10.28 15.20 28.60
N HIS A 330 10.15 16.20 27.71
CA HIS A 330 9.36 16.04 26.50
C HIS A 330 9.99 15.04 25.49
N PRO A 331 11.28 15.18 25.09
CA PRO A 331 11.95 14.17 24.27
C PRO A 331 11.88 12.76 24.85
N MET A 332 12.08 12.60 26.17
CA MET A 332 12.06 11.30 26.82
C MET A 332 10.69 10.61 26.75
N THR A 333 9.62 11.35 26.97
CA THR A 333 8.25 10.81 26.91
C THR A 333 7.82 10.53 25.46
N MET A 334 8.20 11.39 24.52
CA MET A 334 7.90 11.22 23.10
C MET A 334 8.63 10.03 22.49
N LEU A 335 9.90 9.82 22.79
CA LEU A 335 10.69 8.69 22.29
C LEU A 335 10.04 7.36 22.67
N GLY A 336 9.58 7.24 23.91
CA GLY A 336 8.84 6.06 24.39
C GLY A 336 7.52 5.83 23.67
N ARG A 337 6.70 6.88 23.46
CA ARG A 337 5.37 6.78 22.80
C ARG A 337 5.48 6.54 21.29
N ASN A 338 6.40 7.25 20.63
CA ASN A 338 6.60 7.23 19.18
C ASN A 338 7.10 5.87 18.70
N PHE A 339 8.17 5.36 19.32
CA PHE A 339 8.73 4.04 18.97
C PHE A 339 7.71 2.92 19.22
N ALA A 340 6.99 3.01 20.34
CA ALA A 340 6.02 2.01 20.78
C ALA A 340 4.82 1.81 19.84
N THR A 341 4.32 2.91 19.26
CA THR A 341 3.03 2.93 18.54
C THR A 341 3.23 3.00 17.04
N ARG A 342 4.11 3.89 16.55
CA ARG A 342 4.26 4.13 15.11
C ARG A 342 4.95 2.97 14.40
N VAL A 343 6.04 2.44 14.95
CA VAL A 343 6.74 1.28 14.37
C VAL A 343 5.80 0.09 14.23
N ALA A 344 4.99 -0.20 15.25
CA ALA A 344 4.05 -1.31 15.23
C ALA A 344 2.97 -1.13 14.15
N VAL A 345 2.40 0.09 14.02
CA VAL A 345 1.38 0.40 13.01
C VAL A 345 1.95 0.36 11.59
N SER A 346 3.12 0.96 11.37
CA SER A 346 3.81 0.94 10.07
C SER A 346 4.25 -0.46 9.68
N ALA A 347 4.73 -1.28 10.62
CA ALA A 347 5.08 -2.68 10.35
C ALA A 347 3.88 -3.55 10.00
N ALA A 348 2.75 -3.39 10.71
CA ALA A 348 1.53 -4.13 10.38
C ALA A 348 1.00 -3.75 8.99
N SER A 349 1.03 -2.46 8.64
CA SER A 349 0.56 -1.95 7.35
C SER A 349 1.54 -2.30 6.22
N GLY A 350 2.85 -2.23 6.49
CA GLY A 350 3.91 -2.66 5.57
C GLY A 350 3.80 -4.14 5.20
N ARG A 351 3.48 -5.03 6.16
CA ARG A 351 3.22 -6.45 5.84
C ARG A 351 2.04 -6.66 4.90
N ARG A 352 0.98 -5.84 5.00
CA ARG A 352 -0.17 -5.90 4.07
C ARG A 352 0.17 -5.35 2.69
N VAL A 353 0.97 -4.29 2.63
CA VAL A 353 1.50 -3.76 1.37
C VAL A 353 2.38 -4.80 0.68
N VAL A 354 3.36 -5.35 1.40
CA VAL A 354 4.26 -6.41 0.89
C VAL A 354 3.46 -7.62 0.44
N SER A 355 2.43 -8.05 1.18
CA SER A 355 1.63 -9.22 0.79
C SER A 355 0.83 -9.04 -0.51
N VAL A 356 0.58 -7.80 -0.95
CA VAL A 356 0.02 -7.52 -2.28
C VAL A 356 1.14 -7.46 -3.31
N LEU A 357 2.25 -6.79 -3.02
CA LEU A 357 3.39 -6.65 -3.93
C LEU A 357 4.06 -8.00 -4.27
N THR A 358 4.15 -8.92 -3.30
CA THR A 358 4.74 -10.25 -3.47
C THR A 358 3.72 -11.33 -3.81
N ALA A 359 2.45 -10.97 -4.02
CA ALA A 359 1.45 -11.94 -4.41
C ALA A 359 1.83 -12.57 -5.76
N PRO A 360 1.68 -13.90 -5.94
CA PRO A 360 1.93 -14.52 -7.23
C PRO A 360 0.98 -13.95 -8.28
N TYR A 361 1.38 -13.98 -9.55
CA TYR A 361 0.45 -13.68 -10.65
C TYR A 361 -0.53 -14.84 -10.82
N VAL A 362 -1.76 -14.54 -11.25
CA VAL A 362 -2.76 -15.57 -11.56
C VAL A 362 -2.38 -16.31 -12.83
N THR A 363 -1.84 -15.58 -13.82
CA THR A 363 -1.32 -16.16 -15.06
C THR A 363 0.22 -16.21 -15.02
N VAL A 364 0.81 -17.38 -15.30
CA VAL A 364 2.26 -17.62 -15.18
C VAL A 364 2.83 -18.24 -16.47
N GLY A 365 3.77 -17.54 -17.11
CA GLY A 365 4.88 -18.14 -17.90
C GLY A 365 4.58 -18.79 -19.27
N GLU A 366 5.61 -19.44 -19.81
CA GLU A 366 5.66 -20.16 -21.11
C GLU A 366 4.58 -21.26 -21.22
N ALA A 367 4.22 -21.90 -20.10
CA ALA A 367 3.13 -22.88 -20.06
C ALA A 367 1.78 -22.26 -20.44
N SER A 368 1.53 -21.00 -20.05
CA SER A 368 0.35 -20.24 -20.45
C SER A 368 0.39 -19.90 -21.95
N GLU A 369 1.55 -19.58 -22.51
CA GLU A 369 1.70 -19.32 -23.95
C GLU A 369 1.45 -20.57 -24.80
N SER A 370 2.04 -21.71 -24.43
CA SER A 370 1.81 -23.00 -25.09
C SER A 370 0.34 -23.43 -25.01
N ALA A 371 -0.28 -23.29 -23.83
CA ALA A 371 -1.70 -23.53 -23.63
C ALA A 371 -2.56 -22.60 -24.50
N THR A 372 -2.21 -21.32 -24.59
CA THR A 372 -2.93 -20.33 -25.40
C THR A 372 -2.88 -20.69 -26.88
N SER A 373 -1.70 -21.01 -27.40
CA SER A 373 -1.53 -21.39 -28.81
C SER A 373 -2.32 -22.66 -29.15
N ALA A 374 -2.29 -23.67 -28.27
CA ALA A 374 -3.07 -24.89 -28.47
C ALA A 374 -4.59 -24.64 -28.50
N VAL A 375 -5.10 -23.75 -27.65
CA VAL A 375 -6.52 -23.36 -27.68
C VAL A 375 -6.87 -22.62 -28.97
N LEU A 376 -6.01 -21.71 -29.43
CA LEU A 376 -6.23 -20.99 -30.68
C LEU A 376 -6.15 -21.91 -31.91
N ASP A 377 -5.36 -22.97 -31.88
CA ASP A 377 -5.33 -23.98 -32.94
C ASP A 377 -6.56 -24.88 -32.91
N ALA A 378 -7.08 -25.19 -31.72
CA ALA A 378 -8.25 -26.06 -31.55
C ALA A 378 -9.57 -25.35 -31.89
N VAL A 379 -9.68 -24.04 -31.63
CA VAL A 379 -10.90 -23.27 -31.90
C VAL A 379 -10.89 -22.76 -33.35
N PRO A 380 -11.85 -23.14 -34.21
CA PRO A 380 -11.94 -22.65 -35.57
C PRO A 380 -12.13 -21.13 -35.64
N THR A 381 -11.57 -20.51 -36.69
CA THR A 381 -11.83 -19.10 -37.01
C THR A 381 -13.29 -18.89 -37.39
N GLY A 382 -13.85 -17.73 -37.00
CA GLY A 382 -15.26 -17.43 -37.16
C GLY A 382 -16.06 -17.64 -35.86
N LEU A 383 -17.35 -17.97 -36.00
CA LEU A 383 -18.27 -18.13 -34.88
C LEU A 383 -18.48 -19.61 -34.55
N THR A 384 -18.00 -20.03 -33.38
CA THR A 384 -18.25 -21.36 -32.81
C THR A 384 -19.27 -21.25 -31.68
N VAL A 385 -20.33 -22.05 -31.72
CA VAL A 385 -21.37 -22.05 -30.67
C VAL A 385 -21.42 -23.40 -29.96
N VAL A 386 -21.39 -23.38 -28.63
CA VAL A 386 -21.42 -24.57 -27.76
C VAL A 386 -22.79 -24.67 -27.09
N ARG A 387 -23.42 -25.86 -27.14
CA ARG A 387 -24.68 -26.18 -26.45
C ARG A 387 -24.44 -26.76 -25.05
N GLY A 388 -25.41 -26.59 -24.15
CA GLY A 388 -25.41 -27.14 -22.80
C GLY A 388 -24.70 -26.25 -21.80
N THR A 389 -25.16 -25.00 -21.64
CA THR A 389 -24.47 -23.97 -20.86
C THR A 389 -24.30 -24.33 -19.39
N GLY A 390 -25.23 -25.10 -18.81
CA GLY A 390 -25.14 -25.59 -17.43
C GLY A 390 -23.98 -26.55 -17.12
N ARG A 391 -23.33 -27.13 -18.15
CA ARG A 391 -22.11 -27.96 -18.03
C ARG A 391 -20.83 -27.27 -18.52
N SER A 392 -20.97 -26.25 -19.38
CA SER A 392 -19.86 -25.60 -20.09
C SER A 392 -19.16 -24.48 -19.31
N THR A 393 -19.55 -24.21 -18.07
CA THR A 393 -18.89 -23.22 -17.19
C THR A 393 -17.43 -23.57 -16.92
N ARG A 394 -17.07 -24.87 -16.92
CA ARG A 394 -15.68 -25.32 -16.77
C ARG A 394 -14.75 -24.79 -17.84
N LEU A 395 -15.20 -24.72 -19.10
CA LEU A 395 -14.37 -24.22 -20.19
C LEU A 395 -14.14 -22.72 -20.04
N ALA A 396 -15.19 -21.94 -19.74
CA ALA A 396 -15.05 -20.51 -19.46
C ALA A 396 -14.11 -20.27 -18.27
N ASP A 397 -14.25 -21.05 -17.20
CA ASP A 397 -13.40 -20.99 -16.01
C ASP A 397 -11.94 -21.35 -16.32
N ALA A 398 -11.69 -22.31 -17.21
CA ALA A 398 -10.32 -22.67 -17.60
C ALA A 398 -9.69 -21.59 -18.51
N LEU A 399 -10.46 -21.05 -19.45
CA LEU A 399 -10.01 -20.01 -20.39
C LEU A 399 -9.73 -18.66 -19.69
N GLN A 400 -10.37 -18.37 -18.55
CA GLN A 400 -10.12 -17.13 -17.80
C GLN A 400 -8.68 -17.01 -17.26
N HIS A 401 -7.94 -18.13 -17.20
CA HIS A 401 -6.55 -18.20 -16.76
C HIS A 401 -5.54 -17.98 -17.89
N LEU A 402 -6.01 -17.80 -19.12
CA LEU A 402 -5.15 -17.46 -20.26
C LEU A 402 -4.83 -15.95 -20.29
N PRO A 403 -3.79 -15.54 -21.03
CA PRO A 403 -3.37 -14.14 -21.14
C PRO A 403 -4.49 -13.27 -21.74
N ARG A 404 -4.95 -12.29 -20.96
CA ARG A 404 -6.09 -11.42 -21.32
C ARG A 404 -5.87 -10.55 -22.56
N ASN A 405 -4.62 -10.38 -22.99
CA ASN A 405 -4.26 -9.70 -24.22
C ASN A 405 -4.54 -10.54 -25.47
N ARG A 406 -4.70 -11.86 -25.34
CA ARG A 406 -4.99 -12.78 -26.46
C ARG A 406 -6.37 -13.41 -26.35
N VAL A 407 -6.81 -13.76 -25.14
CA VAL A 407 -8.09 -14.42 -24.87
C VAL A 407 -8.90 -13.61 -23.87
N ILE A 408 -10.13 -13.23 -24.22
CA ILE A 408 -11.04 -12.54 -23.30
C ILE A 408 -12.26 -13.42 -23.08
N VAL A 409 -12.51 -13.76 -21.81
CA VAL A 409 -13.77 -14.35 -21.37
C VAL A 409 -14.63 -13.21 -20.81
N ALA A 410 -15.68 -12.85 -21.54
CA ALA A 410 -16.55 -11.76 -21.13
C ALA A 410 -17.40 -12.22 -19.92
N PRO A 411 -17.41 -11.47 -18.81
CA PRO A 411 -18.25 -11.79 -17.68
C PRO A 411 -19.73 -11.62 -18.04
N HIS A 412 -20.58 -12.52 -17.54
CA HIS A 412 -22.02 -12.46 -17.78
C HIS A 412 -22.68 -11.23 -17.13
N THR A 413 -22.20 -10.83 -15.95
CA THR A 413 -22.59 -9.57 -15.29
C THR A 413 -21.61 -8.47 -15.66
N ALA A 414 -22.14 -7.34 -16.11
CA ALA A 414 -21.34 -6.21 -16.55
C ALA A 414 -21.30 -5.11 -15.49
N ASP A 415 -20.11 -4.85 -14.98
CA ASP A 415 -19.85 -3.66 -14.17
C ASP A 415 -19.65 -2.48 -15.12
N LEU A 416 -20.65 -1.60 -15.19
CA LEU A 416 -20.55 -0.33 -15.91
C LEU A 416 -20.08 0.75 -14.94
N PHE A 417 -19.19 1.61 -15.43
CA PHE A 417 -18.59 2.69 -14.69
C PHE A 417 -19.34 4.00 -14.95
N ASP A 418 -19.17 4.96 -14.05
CA ASP A 418 -19.68 6.30 -14.27
C ASP A 418 -19.00 6.93 -15.51
N GLY A 419 -19.76 7.68 -16.30
CA GLY A 419 -19.37 8.13 -17.64
C GLY A 419 -20.44 7.86 -18.70
N SER A 420 -20.13 8.16 -19.96
CA SER A 420 -21.04 7.91 -21.09
C SER A 420 -21.07 6.44 -21.52
N LEU A 421 -22.01 6.06 -22.40
CA LEU A 421 -22.00 4.73 -23.02
C LEU A 421 -20.70 4.51 -23.80
N ARG A 422 -20.26 5.53 -24.56
CA ARG A 422 -19.03 5.49 -25.34
C ARG A 422 -17.79 5.26 -24.46
N ASP A 423 -17.65 6.01 -23.37
CA ASP A 423 -16.55 5.87 -22.40
C ASP A 423 -16.49 4.46 -21.80
N ASN A 424 -17.67 3.86 -21.60
CA ASN A 424 -17.79 2.52 -21.08
C ASN A 424 -17.43 1.43 -22.10
N VAL A 425 -17.41 1.70 -23.41
CA VAL A 425 -17.14 0.67 -24.43
C VAL A 425 -15.68 0.66 -24.83
N HIS A 426 -15.14 1.80 -25.27
CA HIS A 426 -13.75 1.88 -25.75
C HIS A 426 -13.26 3.35 -25.72
N PRO A 427 -11.97 3.61 -25.43
CA PRO A 427 -11.42 4.98 -25.40
C PRO A 427 -11.40 5.67 -26.78
N ASP A 428 -11.33 4.88 -27.86
CA ASP A 428 -11.51 5.38 -29.24
C ASP A 428 -13.01 5.45 -29.59
N PRO A 429 -13.55 6.66 -29.87
CA PRO A 429 -14.96 6.87 -30.22
C PRO A 429 -15.44 6.04 -31.43
N GLU A 430 -14.61 5.85 -32.46
CA GLU A 430 -15.03 5.15 -33.67
C GLU A 430 -15.22 3.65 -33.41
N VAL A 431 -14.29 3.07 -32.65
CA VAL A 431 -14.38 1.67 -32.20
C VAL A 431 -15.57 1.47 -31.27
N ALA A 432 -15.80 2.42 -30.36
CA ALA A 432 -16.94 2.38 -29.44
C ALA A 432 -18.27 2.43 -30.18
N ASP A 433 -18.44 3.37 -31.12
CA ASP A 433 -19.67 3.53 -31.88
C ASP A 433 -19.96 2.31 -32.76
N ALA A 434 -18.93 1.76 -33.43
CA ALA A 434 -19.06 0.55 -34.21
C ALA A 434 -19.52 -0.65 -33.36
N ALA A 435 -18.94 -0.82 -32.17
CA ALA A 435 -19.31 -1.89 -31.25
C ALA A 435 -20.71 -1.71 -30.65
N LEU A 436 -21.13 -0.46 -30.37
CA LEU A 436 -22.49 -0.14 -29.95
C LEU A 436 -23.51 -0.51 -31.02
N VAL A 437 -23.21 -0.29 -32.30
CA VAL A 437 -24.08 -0.70 -33.42
C VAL A 437 -24.15 -2.23 -33.54
N LEU A 438 -23.03 -2.94 -33.37
CA LEU A 438 -23.00 -4.41 -33.42
C LEU A 438 -23.87 -5.04 -32.34
N ALA A 439 -23.86 -4.48 -31.13
CA ALA A 439 -24.66 -4.96 -30.00
C ALA A 439 -26.09 -4.39 -29.96
N ASP A 440 -26.52 -3.69 -31.02
CA ASP A 440 -27.85 -3.08 -31.16
C ASP A 440 -28.20 -2.05 -30.06
N CYS A 441 -27.23 -1.22 -29.66
CA CYS A 441 -27.41 -0.17 -28.64
C CYS A 441 -27.97 1.16 -29.20
N ALA A 442 -28.25 1.26 -30.50
CA ALA A 442 -28.68 2.51 -31.14
C ALA A 442 -30.08 2.98 -30.68
N ASP A 443 -30.88 2.08 -30.12
CA ASP A 443 -32.21 2.35 -29.57
C ASP A 443 -32.17 2.95 -28.15
N ILE A 444 -30.99 3.06 -27.52
CA ILE A 444 -30.85 3.57 -26.16
C ILE A 444 -31.06 5.10 -26.16
N PRO A 445 -32.07 5.63 -25.44
CA PRO A 445 -32.41 7.06 -25.47
C PRO A 445 -31.26 7.93 -24.97
N GLY A 446 -30.84 8.90 -25.79
CA GLY A 446 -29.71 9.78 -25.50
C GLY A 446 -28.41 9.41 -26.24
N GLY A 447 -28.40 8.29 -26.98
CA GLY A 447 -27.30 7.92 -27.86
C GLY A 447 -25.99 7.62 -27.12
N PRO A 448 -24.85 7.54 -27.84
CA PRO A 448 -23.54 7.15 -27.29
C PRO A 448 -23.04 8.01 -26.13
N ASP A 449 -23.44 9.28 -26.07
CA ASP A 449 -23.00 10.22 -25.03
C ASP A 449 -23.91 10.19 -23.77
N ARG A 450 -24.92 9.30 -23.73
CA ARG A 450 -25.80 9.13 -22.58
C ARG A 450 -24.99 8.74 -21.34
N PRO A 451 -25.14 9.43 -20.19
CA PRO A 451 -24.55 9.01 -18.93
C PRO A 451 -25.20 7.71 -18.42
N VAL A 452 -24.36 6.75 -18.04
CA VAL A 452 -24.78 5.41 -17.59
C VAL A 452 -25.16 5.38 -16.11
N GLY A 453 -24.57 6.29 -15.33
CA GLY A 453 -24.73 6.40 -13.87
C GLY A 453 -23.94 5.32 -13.10
N GLU A 454 -23.78 5.54 -11.79
CA GLU A 454 -23.02 4.64 -10.91
C GLU A 454 -23.55 3.18 -11.02
N GLY A 455 -22.66 2.24 -11.37
CA GLY A 455 -23.00 0.82 -11.52
C GLY A 455 -24.00 0.51 -12.65
N GLY A 456 -24.25 1.44 -13.58
CA GLY A 456 -25.22 1.24 -14.66
C GLY A 456 -26.69 1.34 -14.24
N HIS A 457 -26.98 2.00 -13.11
CA HIS A 457 -28.36 2.21 -12.64
C HIS A 457 -29.23 3.02 -13.62
N GLY A 458 -28.64 3.76 -14.57
CA GLY A 458 -29.36 4.51 -15.59
C GLY A 458 -29.86 3.69 -16.79
N LEU A 459 -29.64 2.38 -16.80
CA LEU A 459 -29.96 1.45 -17.89
C LEU A 459 -30.85 0.28 -17.42
N SER A 460 -31.68 -0.26 -18.31
CA SER A 460 -32.42 -1.51 -18.07
C SER A 460 -31.48 -2.73 -18.05
N GLY A 461 -31.95 -3.89 -17.59
CA GLY A 461 -31.15 -5.13 -17.58
C GLY A 461 -30.61 -5.51 -18.97
N GLY A 462 -31.48 -5.53 -19.98
CA GLY A 462 -31.09 -5.82 -21.37
C GLY A 462 -30.16 -4.77 -21.96
N GLN A 463 -30.38 -3.48 -21.66
CA GLN A 463 -29.48 -2.41 -22.10
C GLN A 463 -28.07 -2.57 -21.51
N ARG A 464 -27.96 -2.87 -20.21
CA ARG A 464 -26.64 -3.13 -19.58
C ARG A 464 -25.93 -4.31 -20.24
N GLN A 465 -26.66 -5.38 -20.55
CA GLN A 465 -26.09 -6.55 -21.20
C GLN A 465 -25.61 -6.24 -22.63
N ARG A 466 -26.38 -5.50 -23.42
CA ARG A 466 -25.97 -5.05 -24.76
C ARG A 466 -24.72 -4.15 -24.71
N VAL A 467 -24.63 -3.24 -23.74
CA VAL A 467 -23.43 -2.38 -23.57
C VAL A 467 -22.21 -3.21 -23.15
N ALA A 468 -22.39 -4.23 -22.32
CA ALA A 468 -21.34 -5.17 -21.97
C ALA A 468 -20.83 -5.97 -23.17
N LEU A 469 -21.77 -6.42 -24.00
CA LEU A 469 -21.47 -7.11 -25.24
C LEU A 469 -20.70 -6.18 -26.19
N ALA A 470 -21.12 -4.92 -26.34
CA ALA A 470 -20.38 -3.93 -27.10
C ALA A 470 -18.94 -3.77 -26.60
N ARG A 471 -18.74 -3.62 -25.27
CA ARG A 471 -17.39 -3.56 -24.67
C ARG A 471 -16.55 -4.80 -24.98
N ALA A 472 -17.15 -5.98 -24.89
CA ALA A 472 -16.44 -7.24 -25.17
C ALA A 472 -16.05 -7.36 -26.65
N LEU A 473 -16.93 -6.94 -27.58
CA LEU A 473 -16.67 -6.93 -29.02
C LEU A 473 -15.62 -5.88 -29.41
N ALA A 474 -15.64 -4.70 -28.76
CA ALA A 474 -14.68 -3.63 -29.01
C ALA A 474 -13.24 -4.02 -28.67
N ALA A 475 -13.04 -4.96 -27.73
CA ALA A 475 -11.72 -5.42 -27.33
C ALA A 475 -11.00 -6.26 -28.40
N ASP A 476 -11.72 -6.82 -29.38
CA ASP A 476 -11.22 -7.59 -30.53
C ASP A 476 -9.99 -8.49 -30.22
N PRO A 477 -10.08 -9.42 -29.24
CA PRO A 477 -9.00 -10.36 -28.91
C PRO A 477 -8.79 -11.43 -30.00
N GLU A 478 -7.75 -12.25 -29.90
CA GLU A 478 -7.58 -13.39 -30.82
C GLU A 478 -8.69 -14.44 -30.65
N LEU A 479 -9.14 -14.62 -29.41
CA LEU A 479 -10.31 -15.41 -29.02
C LEU A 479 -11.20 -14.63 -28.03
N LEU A 480 -12.44 -14.37 -28.42
CA LEU A 480 -13.48 -13.84 -27.53
C LEU A 480 -14.42 -14.97 -27.11
N VAL A 481 -14.68 -15.10 -25.81
CA VAL A 481 -15.61 -16.08 -25.25
C VAL A 481 -16.79 -15.35 -24.61
N LEU A 482 -18.00 -15.66 -25.03
CA LEU A 482 -19.24 -15.09 -24.52
C LEU A 482 -20.09 -16.20 -23.91
N THR A 483 -20.59 -15.97 -22.70
CA THR A 483 -21.55 -16.89 -22.04
C THR A 483 -22.91 -16.24 -22.00
N ASP A 484 -23.85 -16.82 -22.74
CA ASP A 484 -25.25 -16.38 -22.79
C ASP A 484 -25.40 -14.85 -22.95
N PRO A 485 -24.84 -14.26 -24.04
CA PRO A 485 -24.67 -12.82 -24.18
C PRO A 485 -25.97 -12.01 -24.34
N THR A 486 -27.12 -12.68 -24.55
CA THR A 486 -28.40 -12.05 -24.94
C THR A 486 -29.59 -12.47 -24.08
N THR A 487 -29.37 -13.04 -22.89
CA THR A 487 -30.45 -13.57 -22.03
C THR A 487 -31.50 -12.58 -21.54
N ALA A 488 -31.19 -11.28 -21.48
CA ALA A 488 -32.11 -10.23 -21.04
C ALA A 488 -32.66 -9.39 -22.21
N VAL A 489 -32.59 -9.92 -23.43
CA VAL A 489 -32.98 -9.25 -24.68
C VAL A 489 -34.16 -10.01 -25.32
N ASP A 490 -35.04 -9.31 -26.05
CA ASP A 490 -36.13 -9.95 -26.79
C ASP A 490 -35.60 -10.72 -28.02
N SER A 491 -36.38 -11.67 -28.52
CA SER A 491 -35.95 -12.58 -29.59
C SER A 491 -35.62 -11.88 -30.92
N VAL A 492 -36.25 -10.75 -31.24
CA VAL A 492 -35.98 -10.02 -32.50
C VAL A 492 -34.64 -9.32 -32.39
N THR A 493 -34.42 -8.59 -31.30
CA THR A 493 -33.15 -7.92 -31.02
C THR A 493 -32.00 -8.93 -30.89
N GLU A 494 -32.23 -10.08 -30.25
CA GLU A 494 -31.26 -11.17 -30.16
C GLU A 494 -30.83 -11.69 -31.53
N GLN A 495 -31.79 -11.96 -32.43
CA GLN A 495 -31.51 -12.41 -33.79
C GLN A 495 -30.68 -11.39 -34.57
N HIS A 496 -31.04 -10.10 -34.49
CA HIS A 496 -30.28 -9.03 -35.15
C HIS A 496 -28.84 -8.94 -34.64
N ILE A 497 -28.63 -9.04 -33.32
CA ILE A 497 -27.29 -9.04 -32.71
C ILE A 497 -26.48 -10.23 -33.23
N ALA A 498 -27.05 -11.44 -33.19
CA ALA A 498 -26.37 -12.66 -33.63
C ALA A 498 -25.93 -12.57 -35.11
N GLU A 499 -26.79 -12.08 -36.00
CA GLU A 499 -26.48 -11.91 -37.43
C GLU A 499 -25.36 -10.88 -37.67
N ARG A 500 -25.43 -9.70 -37.02
CA ARG A 500 -24.40 -8.65 -37.16
C ARG A 500 -23.05 -9.12 -36.64
N VAL A 501 -23.03 -9.79 -35.49
CA VAL A 501 -21.81 -10.32 -34.89
C VAL A 501 -21.22 -11.44 -35.76
N ALA A 502 -22.03 -12.36 -36.27
CA ALA A 502 -21.57 -13.41 -37.18
C ALA A 502 -20.96 -12.82 -38.46
N ALA A 503 -21.59 -11.80 -39.05
CA ALA A 503 -21.06 -11.09 -40.22
C ALA A 503 -19.71 -10.42 -39.92
N ARG A 504 -19.55 -9.81 -38.74
CA ARG A 504 -18.28 -9.16 -38.32
C ARG A 504 -17.12 -10.13 -38.13
N TYR A 505 -17.39 -11.39 -37.75
CA TYR A 505 -16.33 -12.39 -37.53
C TYR A 505 -16.04 -13.23 -38.79
N SER A 506 -16.97 -13.30 -39.74
CA SER A 506 -16.78 -14.03 -41.00
C SER A 506 -15.59 -13.50 -41.80
N GLY A 507 -14.66 -14.39 -42.17
CA GLY A 507 -13.50 -14.05 -43.02
C GLY A 507 -12.41 -13.20 -42.37
N THR A 508 -12.50 -12.89 -41.07
CA THR A 508 -11.53 -12.01 -40.38
C THR A 508 -10.33 -12.73 -39.77
N GLY A 509 -10.37 -14.06 -39.69
CA GLY A 509 -9.37 -14.86 -38.98
C GLY A 509 -9.45 -14.78 -37.44
N ARG A 510 -10.36 -13.97 -36.89
CA ARG A 510 -10.66 -13.91 -35.45
C ARG A 510 -11.55 -15.07 -35.01
N ARG A 511 -11.54 -15.39 -33.72
CA ARG A 511 -12.33 -16.48 -33.13
C ARG A 511 -13.33 -15.94 -32.12
N LEU A 512 -14.59 -16.36 -32.25
CA LEU A 512 -15.64 -16.08 -31.30
C LEU A 512 -16.26 -17.41 -30.84
N LEU A 513 -16.18 -17.67 -29.55
CA LEU A 513 -16.80 -18.83 -28.91
C LEU A 513 -18.00 -18.37 -28.09
N VAL A 514 -19.20 -18.81 -28.44
CA VAL A 514 -20.43 -18.47 -27.71
C VAL A 514 -20.96 -19.72 -27.01
N LEU A 515 -21.00 -19.70 -25.69
CA LEU A 515 -21.64 -20.70 -24.86
C LEU A 515 -23.10 -20.27 -24.71
N SER A 516 -24.00 -20.81 -25.55
CA SER A 516 -25.43 -20.47 -25.46
C SER A 516 -26.35 -21.53 -26.08
N ASP A 517 -27.48 -21.75 -25.40
CA ASP A 517 -28.58 -22.60 -25.87
C ASP A 517 -29.60 -21.82 -26.73
N ALA A 518 -29.42 -20.50 -26.88
CA ALA A 518 -30.32 -19.65 -27.65
C ALA A 518 -30.32 -20.01 -29.16
N PRO A 519 -31.49 -20.21 -29.79
CA PRO A 519 -31.59 -20.58 -31.21
C PRO A 519 -30.94 -19.58 -32.17
N ALA A 520 -30.98 -18.28 -31.85
CA ALA A 520 -30.45 -17.22 -32.69
C ALA A 520 -28.96 -17.43 -33.00
N TRP A 521 -28.15 -17.66 -31.97
CA TRP A 521 -26.72 -17.94 -32.11
C TRP A 521 -26.45 -19.25 -32.85
N GLN A 522 -27.28 -20.27 -32.62
CA GLN A 522 -27.15 -21.57 -33.27
C GLN A 522 -27.33 -21.50 -34.80
N VAL A 523 -28.26 -20.65 -35.26
CA VAL A 523 -28.55 -20.48 -36.69
C VAL A 523 -27.38 -19.85 -37.42
N VAL A 524 -26.72 -18.86 -36.83
CA VAL A 524 -25.62 -18.11 -37.46
C VAL A 524 -24.23 -18.73 -37.25
N ALA A 525 -24.14 -19.79 -36.43
CA ALA A 525 -22.88 -20.46 -36.10
C ALA A 525 -22.17 -21.03 -37.34
N THR A 526 -20.89 -20.70 -37.50
CA THR A 526 -20.02 -21.32 -38.51
C THR A 526 -19.66 -22.74 -38.11
N THR A 527 -19.43 -22.98 -36.82
CA THR A 527 -19.15 -24.30 -36.24
C THR A 527 -20.00 -24.51 -34.99
N ARG A 528 -20.47 -25.73 -34.77
CA ARG A 528 -21.28 -26.09 -33.59
C ARG A 528 -20.56 -27.18 -32.80
N TRP A 529 -20.43 -26.98 -31.50
CA TRP A 529 -19.87 -27.95 -30.57
C TRP A 529 -20.93 -28.44 -29.59
N ASP A 530 -20.80 -29.70 -29.18
CA ASP A 530 -21.50 -30.26 -28.04
C ASP A 530 -20.73 -30.01 -26.74
N ALA A 531 -21.36 -30.32 -25.61
CA ALA A 531 -20.75 -30.17 -24.30
C ALA A 531 -19.49 -31.05 -24.14
N ASP A 532 -19.48 -32.25 -24.75
CA ASP A 532 -18.37 -33.19 -24.63
C ASP A 532 -17.11 -32.67 -25.36
N ALA A 533 -17.25 -31.98 -26.49
CA ALA A 533 -16.15 -31.31 -27.18
C ALA A 533 -15.57 -30.16 -26.36
N ALA A 534 -16.42 -29.38 -25.71
CA ALA A 534 -16.00 -28.30 -24.81
C ALA A 534 -15.26 -28.85 -23.57
N ASP A 535 -15.75 -29.94 -22.98
CA ASP A 535 -15.11 -30.60 -21.84
C ASP A 535 -13.73 -31.17 -22.20
N ARG A 536 -13.57 -31.81 -23.38
CA ARG A 536 -12.25 -32.29 -23.84
C ARG A 536 -11.23 -31.16 -23.99
N LEU A 537 -11.66 -29.99 -24.46
CA LEU A 537 -10.78 -28.82 -24.56
C LEU A 537 -10.41 -28.29 -23.17
N ALA A 538 -11.37 -28.25 -22.24
CA ALA A 538 -11.13 -27.83 -20.87
C ALA A 538 -10.15 -28.77 -20.14
N ASP A 539 -10.30 -30.10 -20.29
CA ASP A 539 -9.42 -31.10 -19.68
C ASP A 539 -7.99 -30.98 -20.23
N GLY A 540 -7.84 -30.89 -21.57
CA GLY A 540 -6.54 -30.70 -22.20
C GLY A 540 -5.86 -29.38 -21.82
N LEU A 541 -6.65 -28.34 -21.52
CA LEU A 541 -6.15 -27.06 -21.02
C LEU A 541 -5.69 -27.18 -19.55
N ALA A 542 -6.48 -27.85 -18.71
CA ALA A 542 -6.15 -28.08 -17.31
C ALA A 542 -4.84 -28.86 -17.15
N ASP A 543 -4.63 -29.92 -17.95
CA ASP A 543 -3.40 -30.71 -17.95
C ASP A 543 -2.17 -29.87 -18.34
N ARG A 544 -2.30 -28.96 -19.31
CA ARG A 544 -1.19 -28.08 -19.74
C ARG A 544 -0.87 -26.99 -18.73
N LEU A 545 -1.90 -26.43 -18.09
CA LEU A 545 -1.73 -25.42 -17.04
C LEU A 545 -1.15 -26.04 -15.75
N THR A 546 -1.47 -27.29 -15.44
CA THR A 546 -0.95 -28.01 -14.27
C THR A 546 0.40 -28.68 -14.51
N GLY A 547 0.66 -29.23 -15.70
CA GLY A 547 1.95 -29.82 -16.07
C GLY A 547 3.10 -28.82 -16.04
N GLY A 548 2.84 -27.54 -16.37
CA GLY A 548 3.82 -26.47 -16.23
C GLY A 548 4.17 -26.12 -14.78
N LEU A 549 3.27 -26.37 -13.83
CA LEU A 549 3.53 -26.18 -12.39
C LEU A 549 4.45 -27.26 -11.83
N THR A 550 4.38 -28.50 -12.35
CA THR A 550 5.28 -29.59 -11.94
C THR A 550 6.69 -29.47 -12.52
N ASP A 551 6.84 -29.01 -13.77
CA ASP A 551 8.16 -28.81 -14.37
C ASP A 551 8.89 -27.59 -13.79
N GLY A 552 8.16 -26.52 -13.42
CA GLY A 552 8.74 -25.36 -12.71
C GLY A 552 9.24 -25.69 -11.29
N LEU A 553 8.70 -26.73 -10.65
CA LEU A 553 9.19 -27.25 -9.37
C LEU A 553 10.42 -28.16 -9.55
N SER A 554 10.46 -28.98 -10.61
CA SER A 554 11.64 -29.78 -10.95
C SER A 554 12.84 -28.92 -11.38
N GLY A 555 12.62 -27.90 -12.21
CA GLY A 555 13.68 -27.00 -12.67
C GLY A 555 14.36 -26.20 -11.55
N ARG A 556 13.60 -25.82 -10.50
CA ARG A 556 14.15 -25.15 -9.31
C ARG A 556 14.89 -26.09 -8.36
N LEU A 557 14.58 -27.38 -8.37
CA LEU A 557 15.29 -28.41 -7.60
C LEU A 557 16.59 -28.87 -8.30
N THR A 558 16.68 -28.78 -9.63
CA THR A 558 17.93 -29.07 -10.35
C THR A 558 18.94 -27.93 -10.28
N ASP A 559 18.50 -26.66 -10.33
CA ASP A 559 19.41 -25.50 -10.21
C ASP A 559 20.01 -25.33 -8.80
N THR A 560 19.41 -25.92 -7.76
CA THR A 560 20.01 -25.92 -6.41
C THR A 560 21.00 -27.07 -6.18
N VAL A 561 21.09 -28.06 -7.09
CA VAL A 561 21.96 -29.23 -6.93
C VAL A 561 23.20 -29.17 -7.83
N GLU A 562 23.18 -28.43 -8.95
CA GLU A 562 24.38 -28.29 -9.81
C GLU A 562 25.35 -27.17 -9.39
N GLY A 563 25.05 -26.39 -8.35
CA GLY A 563 25.90 -25.30 -7.86
C GLY A 563 26.95 -25.67 -6.79
N THR A 564 26.93 -26.89 -6.25
CA THR A 564 27.85 -27.30 -5.17
C THR A 564 28.53 -28.63 -5.48
N GLY A 565 29.49 -28.60 -6.40
CA GLY A 565 30.23 -29.79 -6.79
C GLY A 565 31.67 -29.51 -7.17
N THR A 566 32.48 -28.95 -6.27
CA THR A 566 33.93 -29.24 -6.15
C THR A 566 34.57 -28.42 -5.03
N ALA A 567 34.84 -29.04 -3.87
CA ALA A 567 36.05 -28.80 -3.06
C ALA A 567 36.10 -29.70 -1.82
N GLY A 568 37.17 -30.49 -1.71
CA GLY A 568 37.93 -30.56 -0.45
C GLY A 568 37.51 -31.56 0.62
N ARG A 569 38.03 -32.77 0.48
CA ARG A 569 38.15 -33.87 1.46
C ARG A 569 39.06 -33.49 2.65
N ARG A 570 38.85 -34.15 3.82
CA ARG A 570 39.63 -34.22 5.11
C ARG A 570 39.13 -33.22 6.17
N SER A 571 38.86 -33.54 7.44
CA SER A 571 39.28 -34.59 8.40
C SER A 571 38.12 -34.85 9.37
N GLY A 572 37.88 -36.04 9.92
CA GLY A 572 38.68 -36.60 11.00
C GLY A 572 37.90 -36.55 12.33
N VAL A 573 37.26 -37.68 12.63
CA VAL A 573 36.78 -38.25 13.89
C VAL A 573 37.38 -37.67 15.20
N GLN A 574 36.52 -37.62 16.23
CA GLN A 574 36.71 -37.78 17.70
C GLN A 574 36.43 -36.59 18.64
N ALA A 575 35.69 -36.94 19.71
CA ALA A 575 35.21 -36.23 20.90
C ALA A 575 33.89 -35.44 20.76
#